data_AF-A0A6B3IE96-F1
#
_entry.id   AF-A0A6B3IE96-F1
#
_cell.length_a   1.000
_cell.length_b   1.000
_cell.length_c   1.000
_cell.angle_alpha   90.00
_cell.angle_beta   90.00
_cell.angle_gamma   90.00
#
_symmetry.space_group_name_H-M   'P 1'
#
loop_
_entity.id
_entity.type
_entity.pdbx_description
1 polymer ?
#
loop_
_entity_poly.entity_id
_entity_poly.type
_entity_poly.pdbx_seq_one_letter_code
_entity_poly.pdbx_strand_id
1 'polypeptide(L)' 'MTGQVRTVDGRVAGRRGQATRQKLLDCLSEMLSSSPYRDVKVIDVARKAGTSPATFYQYFPDVEGAVLEIAEEVAK' A
#
# COMPACT_ATOMS: atom_id res chain seq x y z
N MET A 1 6.68 -8.05 -16.93
CA MET A 1 5.77 -7.05 -17.54
C MET A 1 5.37 -6.09 -16.44
N THR A 2 5.85 -4.85 -16.44
CA THR A 2 5.50 -3.86 -15.42
C THR A 2 4.01 -3.54 -15.57
N GLY A 3 3.17 -4.19 -14.77
CA GLY A 3 1.75 -3.88 -14.72
C GLY A 3 1.58 -2.40 -14.39
N GLN A 4 0.81 -1.69 -15.19
CA GLN A 4 0.51 -0.29 -14.89
C GLN A 4 -0.24 -0.24 -13.56
N VAL A 5 0.37 0.38 -12.55
CA VAL A 5 -0.30 0.63 -11.26
C VAL A 5 -1.55 1.47 -11.52
N ARG A 6 -2.70 0.97 -11.08
CA ARG A 6 -3.97 1.68 -11.13
C ARG A 6 -4.40 2.07 -9.73
N THR A 7 -5.04 3.22 -9.64
CA THR A 7 -5.78 3.63 -8.45
C THR A 7 -7.11 2.87 -8.39
N VAL A 8 -7.75 2.85 -7.23
CA VAL A 8 -9.04 2.14 -7.02
C VAL A 8 -10.14 2.63 -7.96
N ASP A 9 -10.08 3.88 -8.42
CA ASP A 9 -11.01 4.46 -9.41
C ASP A 9 -10.56 4.23 -10.87
N GLY A 10 -9.60 3.33 -11.10
CA GLY A 10 -9.20 2.84 -12.43
C GLY A 10 -8.19 3.71 -13.18
N ARG A 11 -7.81 4.88 -12.64
CA ARG A 11 -6.82 5.77 -13.27
C ARG A 11 -5.42 5.18 -13.17
N VAL A 12 -4.61 5.38 -14.22
CA VAL A 12 -3.20 4.95 -14.20
C VAL A 12 -2.39 5.91 -13.35
N ALA A 13 -1.67 5.39 -12.37
CA ALA A 13 -0.78 6.17 -11.53
C ALA A 13 0.48 6.57 -12.31
N GLY A 14 0.75 7.87 -12.39
CA GLY A 14 2.04 8.39 -12.88
C GLY A 14 3.19 8.08 -11.92
N ARG A 15 4.43 8.48 -12.28
CA ARG A 15 5.65 8.19 -11.49
C ARG A 15 5.52 8.54 -10.00
N ARG A 16 4.97 9.72 -9.70
CA ARG A 16 4.73 10.15 -8.31
C ARG A 16 3.74 9.23 -7.59
N GLY A 17 2.65 8.84 -8.25
CA GLY A 17 1.66 7.96 -7.66
C GLY A 17 2.19 6.55 -7.42
N GLN A 18 2.99 6.03 -8.35
CA GLN A 18 3.70 4.75 -8.18
C GLN A 18 4.66 4.80 -6.97
N ALA A 19 5.44 5.87 -6.84
CA ALA A 19 6.32 6.06 -5.69
C ALA A 19 5.54 6.15 -4.36
N THR A 20 4.42 6.88 -4.34
CA THR A 20 3.54 6.93 -3.16
C THR A 20 2.97 5.56 -2.82
N ARG A 21 2.49 4.80 -3.82
CA ARG A 21 1.99 3.43 -3.61
C ARG A 21 3.07 2.54 -3.02
N GLN A 22 4.28 2.56 -3.58
CA GLN A 22 5.39 1.76 -3.07
C GLN A 22 5.73 2.13 -1.63
N LYS A 23 5.79 3.42 -1.32
CA LYS A 23 6.05 3.89 0.05
C LYS A 23 5.02 3.37 1.06
N LEU A 24 3.75 3.26 0.67
CA LEU A 24 2.71 2.67 1.53
C LEU A 24 2.97 1.18 1.79
N LEU A 25 3.36 0.42 0.76
CA LEU A 25 3.70 -1.01 0.88
C LEU A 25 4.96 -1.24 1.72
N ASP A 26 5.98 -0.41 1.55
CA ASP A 26 7.22 -0.49 2.33
C ASP A 26 6.94 -0.25 3.82
N CYS A 27 6.14 0.79 4.13
CA CYS A 27 5.76 1.10 5.52
C CYS A 27 4.88 0.00 6.13
N LEU A 28 3.96 -0.57 5.36
CA LEU A 28 3.13 -1.69 5.80
C LEU A 28 3.99 -2.94 6.08
N SER A 29 4.89 -3.29 5.17
CA SER A 29 5.83 -4.41 5.34
C SER A 29 6.66 -4.26 6.61
N GLU A 30 7.17 -3.05 6.88
CA GLU A 30 7.92 -2.77 8.11
C GLU A 30 7.04 -2.96 9.36
N MET A 31 5.79 -2.49 9.34
CA MET A 31 4.86 -2.70 10.47
C MET A 31 4.58 -4.18 10.71
N LEU A 32 4.35 -4.96 9.65
CA LEU A 32 4.09 -6.40 9.73
C LEU A 32 5.27 -7.20 10.28
N SER A 33 6.49 -6.69 10.15
CA SER A 33 7.68 -7.31 10.77
C SER A 33 7.67 -7.27 12.31
N SER A 34 6.86 -6.38 12.89
CA SER A 34 6.88 -6.06 14.33
C SER A 34 5.53 -6.20 15.03
N SER A 35 4.45 -6.48 14.28
CA SER A 35 3.09 -6.57 14.82
C SER A 35 2.22 -7.50 13.97
N PRO A 36 1.26 -8.24 14.58
CA PRO A 36 0.29 -9.02 13.83
C PRO A 36 -0.51 -8.16 12.85
N TYR A 37 -0.78 -8.68 11.64
CA TYR A 37 -1.48 -7.91 10.60
C TYR A 37 -2.84 -7.36 11.04
N ARG A 38 -3.57 -8.11 11.88
CA ARG A 38 -4.88 -7.72 12.42
C ARG A 38 -4.85 -6.45 13.28
N ASP A 39 -3.67 -6.09 13.80
CA ASP A 39 -3.48 -4.92 14.64
C ASP A 39 -3.08 -3.69 13.80
N VAL A 40 -2.80 -3.87 12.50
CA VAL A 40 -2.44 -2.81 11.57
C VAL A 40 -3.69 -2.07 11.09
N LYS A 41 -3.66 -0.74 11.17
CA LYS A 41 -4.74 0.13 10.70
C LYS A 41 -4.26 1.03 9.57
N VAL A 42 -5.15 1.34 8.63
CA VAL A 42 -4.90 2.25 7.50
C VAL A 42 -4.31 3.59 7.96
N ILE A 43 -4.86 4.16 9.05
CA ILE A 43 -4.39 5.45 9.57
C ILE A 43 -2.94 5.41 10.04
N ASP A 44 -2.49 4.29 10.59
CA ASP A 44 -1.14 4.13 11.11
C ASP A 44 -0.15 3.92 9.96
N VAL A 45 -0.52 3.13 8.95
CA VAL A 45 0.25 2.97 7.71
C VAL A 45 0.41 4.31 6.99
N ALA A 46 -0.69 5.03 6.80
CA ALA A 46 -0.67 6.34 6.14
C ALA A 46 0.19 7.34 6.91
N ARG A 47 0.06 7.37 8.24
CA ARG A 47 0.90 8.22 9.11
C ARG A 47 2.38 7.88 8.97
N LYS A 48 2.74 6.59 9.03
CA LYS A 48 4.13 6.13 8.87
C LYS A 48 4.68 6.49 7.49
N ALA A 49 3.86 6.41 6.44
CA ALA A 49 4.23 6.82 5.09
C ALA A 49 4.27 8.36 4.90
N GLY A 50 3.84 9.16 5.87
CA GLY A 50 3.74 10.62 5.75
C GLY A 50 2.67 11.07 4.75
N THR A 51 1.58 10.31 4.65
CA THR A 51 0.43 10.59 3.76
C THR A 51 -0.88 10.65 4.54
N SER A 52 -2.00 10.90 3.84
CA SER A 52 -3.33 10.83 4.44
C SER A 52 -3.95 9.43 4.29
N PRO A 53 -4.93 9.05 5.14
CA PRO A 53 -5.72 7.83 4.92
C PRO A 53 -6.42 7.82 3.56
N ALA A 54 -6.90 8.97 3.07
CA ALA A 54 -7.49 9.09 1.74
C ALA A 54 -6.48 8.72 0.62
N THR A 55 -5.21 9.05 0.81
CA THR A 55 -4.13 8.65 -0.10
C THR A 55 -3.92 7.15 -0.10
N PHE A 56 -4.06 6.47 1.04
CA PHE A 56 -4.02 5.00 1.09
C PHE A 56 -5.17 4.40 0.29
N TYR A 57 -6.40 4.88 0.56
CA TYR A 57 -7.61 4.39 -0.12
C TYR A 57 -7.61 4.66 -1.62
N GLN A 58 -6.79 5.59 -2.10
CA GLN A 58 -6.60 5.80 -3.54
C GLN A 58 -5.95 4.59 -4.23
N TYR A 59 -5.16 3.78 -3.52
CA TYR A 59 -4.41 2.66 -4.10
C TYR A 59 -4.89 1.29 -3.62
N PHE A 60 -5.37 1.20 -2.38
CA PHE A 60 -5.79 -0.07 -1.78
C PHE A 60 -7.17 0.07 -1.15
N PRO A 61 -8.07 -0.92 -1.32
CA PRO A 61 -9.40 -0.88 -0.71
C PRO A 61 -9.31 -0.94 0.83
N ASP A 62 -8.35 -1.69 1.37
CA ASP A 62 -8.11 -1.90 2.78
C ASP A 62 -6.68 -2.44 3.03
N VAL A 63 -6.38 -2.80 4.28
CA VAL A 63 -5.08 -3.38 4.67
C VAL A 63 -4.89 -4.77 4.05
N GLU A 64 -5.94 -5.57 3.92
CA GLU A 64 -5.86 -6.93 3.38
C GLU A 64 -5.45 -6.90 1.91
N GLY A 65 -6.04 -6.02 1.11
CA GLY A 65 -5.65 -5.79 -0.28
C GLY A 65 -4.19 -5.35 -0.43
N ALA A 66 -3.69 -4.51 0.48
CA ALA A 66 -2.29 -4.13 0.48
C ALA A 66 -1.35 -5.27 0.91
N VAL A 67 -1.77 -6.12 1.85
CA VAL A 67 -1.02 -7.31 2.29
C VAL A 67 -0.93 -8.34 1.16
N LEU A 68 -2.02 -8.56 0.41
CA LEU A 68 -2.04 -9.49 -0.72
C LEU A 68 -1.01 -9.09 -1.78
N GLU A 69 -0.92 -7.79 -2.07
CA GLU A 69 0.07 -7.24 -3.00
C GLU A 69 1.51 -7.49 -2.53
N ILE A 70 1.80 -7.32 -1.24
CA ILE A 70 3.11 -7.68 -0.66
C ILE A 70 3.38 -9.17 -0.83
N ALA A 71 2.39 -10.03 -0.56
CA ALA A 71 2.53 -11.48 -0.70
C ALA A 71 2.81 -11.88 -2.15
N GLU A 72 2.16 -11.25 -3.13
CA GLU A 72 2.42 -11.45 -4.56
C GLU A 72 3.81 -10.98 -5.01
N GLU A 73 4.38 -9.98 -4.35
CA GLU A 73 5.76 -9.54 -4.61
C GLU A 73 6.79 -10.53 -4.06
N VAL A 74 6.56 -11.08 -2.86
CA VAL A 74 7.45 -12.07 -2.23
C VAL A 74 7.40 -13.45 -2.89
N ALA A 75 6.24 -13.84 -3.43
CA ALA A 75 6.05 -15.13 -4.08
C ALA A 75 6.69 -15.24 -5.48
N LYS A 76 7.24 -14.15 -6.02
CA LYS A 76 7.96 -14.11 -7.31
C LYS A 76 9.43 -14.48 -7.15
#